data_AF-A0AA41S6A6-F1
#
_entry.id   AF-A0AA41S6A6-F1
#
_cell.length_a   1.000
_cell.length_b   1.000
_cell.length_c   1.000
_cell.angle_alpha   90.00
_cell.angle_beta   90.00
_cell.angle_gamma   90.00
#
_symmetry.space_group_name_H-M   'P 1'
#
loop_
_entity.id
_entity.type
_entity.pdbx_description
1 polymer ?
#
loop_
_entity_poly.entity_id
_entity_poly.type
_entity_poly.pdbx_seq_one_letter_code
_entity_poly.pdbx_strand_id
1 'polypeptide(L)'
;MMEQKVLHISVASLKRLSITNSKIYSCKPKIYSCKLKISAPNLQSLTYNGMPEDVHTDQTFSSIVDADIDITFQDVRYTEKGKERQCGLKNLLGGISDVKILHVSGSTLLTLYYEDIFTQMPTFHDLRRLVVSSELRLSMYVGLLRLLLILPNVESVVITQASPSSLSSP
;
A
#
# COMPACT_ATOMS: atom_id res chain seq x y z
N MET A 1 15.80 13.20 21.08
CA MET A 1 14.82 12.17 20.67
C MET A 1 13.51 12.90 20.46
N MET A 2 13.00 13.00 19.23
CA MET A 2 11.71 13.67 18.99
C MET A 2 10.57 12.72 19.34
N GLU A 3 9.57 13.19 20.07
CA GLU A 3 8.35 12.42 20.32
C GLU A 3 7.63 12.14 19.00
N GLN A 4 7.55 10.87 18.63
CA GLN A 4 6.80 10.45 17.46
C GLN A 4 5.32 10.49 17.80
N LYS A 5 4.57 11.37 17.13
CA LYS A 5 3.11 11.47 17.33
C LYS A 5 2.44 10.21 16.76
N VAL A 6 1.38 9.75 17.41
CA VAL A 6 0.57 8.62 16.93
C VAL A 6 -0.82 9.16 16.62
N LEU A 7 -1.25 9.03 15.36
CA LEU A 7 -2.61 9.24 14.92
C LEU A 7 -3.37 7.91 15.01
N HIS A 8 -4.33 7.83 15.92
CA HIS A 8 -5.20 6.66 16.08
C HIS A 8 -6.57 6.95 15.49
N ILE A 9 -6.95 6.18 14.46
CA ILE A 9 -8.29 6.22 13.86
C ILE A 9 -9.05 5.00 14.41
N SER A 10 -9.97 5.23 15.35
CA SER A 10 -10.81 4.16 15.93
C SER A 10 -12.28 4.47 15.70
N VAL A 11 -12.83 3.94 14.61
CA VAL A 11 -14.20 4.25 14.16
C VAL A 11 -14.88 2.99 13.65
N ALA A 12 -15.74 2.40 14.48
CA ALA A 12 -16.44 1.17 14.14
C ALA A 12 -17.40 1.32 12.94
N SER A 13 -17.98 2.49 12.71
CA SER A 13 -18.91 2.75 11.60
C SER A 13 -18.20 3.08 10.27
N LEU A 14 -16.88 3.24 10.27
CA LEU A 14 -16.13 3.66 9.09
C LEU A 14 -16.07 2.54 8.06
N LYS A 15 -16.69 2.76 6.90
CA LYS A 15 -16.68 1.81 5.78
C LYS A 15 -15.62 2.10 4.73
N ARG A 16 -15.18 3.37 4.62
CA ARG A 16 -14.21 3.81 3.62
C ARG A 16 -13.21 4.75 4.27
N LEU A 17 -11.93 4.55 3.99
CA LEU A 17 -10.85 5.39 4.47
C LEU A 17 -9.94 5.72 3.29
N SER A 18 -9.70 7.01 3.06
CA SER A 18 -8.73 7.48 2.07
C SER A 18 -7.67 8.30 2.77
N ILE A 19 -6.44 7.83 2.71
CA ILE A 19 -5.26 8.51 3.24
C ILE A 19 -4.38 8.83 2.04
N THR A 20 -4.55 10.04 1.54
CA THR A 20 -3.79 10.58 0.43
C THR A 20 -2.85 11.64 0.98
N ASN A 21 -1.62 11.22 1.26
CA ASN A 21 -0.56 12.17 1.50
C ASN A 21 -0.05 12.62 0.14
N SER A 22 -0.03 13.94 -0.09
CA SER A 22 0.65 14.51 -1.25
C SER A 22 2.05 13.91 -1.31
N LYS A 23 2.53 13.57 -2.51
CA LYS A 23 3.90 13.13 -2.78
C LYS A 23 4.86 14.28 -2.46
N ILE A 24 4.99 14.65 -1.18
CA ILE A 24 5.90 15.69 -0.76
C ILE A 24 7.28 15.05 -0.83
N TYR A 25 7.95 15.31 -1.94
CA TYR A 25 9.38 15.10 -2.21
C TYR A 25 10.27 15.89 -1.25
N SER A 26 9.87 16.10 0.02
CA SER A 26 10.62 16.95 0.91
C SER A 26 11.91 16.24 1.27
N CYS A 27 12.98 16.67 0.62
CA CYS A 27 14.36 16.61 1.09
C CYS A 27 14.56 17.39 2.42
N LYS A 28 13.48 17.65 3.17
CA LYS A 28 13.54 18.29 4.48
C LYS A 28 13.55 17.22 5.56
N PRO A 29 14.35 17.41 6.62
CA PRO A 29 14.40 16.47 7.73
C PRO A 29 13.01 16.22 8.31
N LYS A 30 12.77 15.00 8.82
CA LYS A 30 11.53 14.55 9.49
C LYS A 30 11.15 15.51 10.62
N ILE A 31 10.42 16.59 10.35
CA ILE A 31 9.91 17.47 11.40
C ILE A 31 8.61 16.86 11.98
N TYR A 32 7.87 16.04 11.23
CA TYR A 32 6.64 15.38 11.71
C TYR A 32 6.47 13.98 11.09
N SER A 33 7.06 12.93 11.68
CA SER A 33 6.61 11.56 11.41
C SER A 33 5.47 11.22 12.38
N CYS A 34 4.30 10.91 11.83
CA CYS A 34 3.14 10.48 12.60
C CYS A 34 2.91 9.00 12.34
N LYS A 35 2.99 8.16 13.37
CA LYS A 35 2.55 6.76 13.28
C LYS A 35 1.04 6.73 13.10
N LEU A 36 0.56 5.92 12.18
CA LEU A 36 -0.84 5.72 11.89
C LEU A 36 -1.26 4.36 12.42
N LYS A 37 -2.25 4.36 13.31
CA LYS A 37 -2.93 3.15 13.79
C LYS A 37 -4.39 3.21 13.39
N ILE A 38 -4.89 2.18 12.70
CA ILE A 38 -6.28 2.12 12.24
C ILE A 38 -6.98 0.95 12.95
N SER A 39 -8.10 1.24 13.59
CA SER A 39 -9.01 0.29 14.23
C SER A 39 -10.41 0.54 13.68
N ALA A 40 -10.72 -0.09 12.54
CA ALA A 40 -11.98 0.08 11.82
C ALA A 40 -12.52 -1.30 11.37
N PRO A 41 -13.20 -2.05 12.26
CA PRO A 41 -13.61 -3.44 11.99
C PRO A 41 -14.57 -3.58 10.80
N ASN A 42 -15.35 -2.54 10.48
CA ASN A 42 -16.28 -2.54 9.35
C ASN A 42 -15.72 -1.81 8.10
N LEU A 43 -14.40 -1.59 8.05
CA LEU A 43 -13.77 -0.98 6.89
C LEU A 43 -13.87 -1.90 5.68
N GLN A 44 -14.45 -1.41 4.59
CA GLN A 44 -14.69 -2.16 3.36
C GLN A 44 -13.74 -1.73 2.24
N SER A 45 -13.29 -0.47 2.26
CA SER A 45 -12.36 0.05 1.26
C SER A 45 -11.29 0.95 1.88
N LEU A 46 -10.05 0.73 1.46
CA LEU A 46 -8.89 1.54 1.84
C LEU A 46 -8.20 2.10 0.60
N THR A 47 -8.08 3.42 0.51
CA THR A 47 -7.14 4.05 -0.41
C THR A 47 -5.97 4.58 0.39
N TYR A 48 -4.76 4.17 0.05
CA TYR A 48 -3.53 4.61 0.69
C TYR A 48 -2.51 5.08 -0.35
N ASN A 49 -2.24 6.37 -0.33
CA ASN A 49 -1.19 7.01 -1.11
C ASN A 49 -0.28 7.75 -0.13
N GLY A 50 0.78 7.11 0.35
CA GLY A 50 1.58 7.64 1.44
C GLY A 50 2.92 6.93 1.63
N MET A 51 3.69 7.38 2.62
CA MET A 51 4.95 6.72 3.01
C MET A 51 4.66 5.57 3.95
N PRO A 52 4.99 4.31 3.59
CA PRO A 52 4.59 3.14 4.37
C PRO A 52 5.26 3.11 5.75
N GLU A 53 6.40 3.80 5.93
CA GLU A 53 7.13 3.99 7.21
C GLU A 53 6.22 4.41 8.38
N ASP A 54 5.14 5.11 8.07
CA ASP A 54 4.21 5.66 9.05
C ASP A 54 3.12 4.65 9.46
N VAL A 55 3.00 3.49 8.81
CA VAL A 55 1.86 2.58 8.99
C VAL A 55 2.15 1.46 10.00
N HIS A 56 1.32 1.37 11.03
CA HIS A 56 1.24 0.23 11.94
C HIS A 56 -0.20 -0.29 12.02
N THR A 57 -0.40 -1.51 11.54
CA THR A 57 -1.67 -2.21 11.66
C THR A 57 -1.47 -3.41 12.57
N ASP A 58 -1.96 -3.31 13.81
CA ASP A 58 -1.91 -4.42 14.76
C ASP A 58 -3.01 -5.46 14.49
N GLN A 59 -3.89 -5.20 13.52
CA GLN A 59 -5.07 -6.00 13.20
C GLN A 59 -5.33 -5.99 11.69
N THR A 60 -5.72 -7.14 11.16
CA THR A 60 -6.30 -7.27 9.82
C THR A 60 -7.67 -6.61 9.77
N PHE A 61 -7.99 -5.94 8.68
CA PHE A 61 -9.31 -5.36 8.46
C PHE A 61 -10.29 -6.46 8.01
N SER A 62 -10.91 -7.17 8.96
CA SER A 62 -11.73 -8.36 8.67
C SER A 62 -12.89 -8.16 7.69
N SER A 63 -13.36 -6.93 7.48
CA SER A 63 -14.43 -6.60 6.53
C SER A 63 -13.93 -5.99 5.22
N ILE A 64 -12.62 -5.88 5.00
CA ILE A 64 -12.06 -5.20 3.84
C ILE A 64 -12.34 -6.00 2.57
N VAL A 65 -12.75 -5.30 1.53
CA VAL A 65 -13.09 -5.89 0.24
C VAL A 65 -12.16 -5.36 -0.85
N ASP A 66 -11.84 -4.09 -0.79
CA ASP A 66 -11.10 -3.36 -1.82
C ASP A 66 -9.97 -2.53 -1.19
N ALA A 67 -8.78 -2.58 -1.77
CA ALA A 67 -7.69 -1.68 -1.38
C ALA A 67 -6.98 -1.10 -2.60
N ASP A 68 -6.67 0.19 -2.55
CA ASP A 68 -5.87 0.90 -3.54
C ASP A 68 -4.60 1.44 -2.89
N ILE A 69 -3.44 0.89 -3.28
CA ILE A 69 -2.15 1.15 -2.68
C ILE A 69 -1.20 1.76 -3.71
N ASP A 70 -1.00 3.08 -3.63
CA ASP A 70 -0.03 3.83 -4.44
C ASP A 70 1.17 4.25 -3.60
N ILE A 71 2.29 3.57 -3.78
CA ILE A 71 3.52 3.82 -3.03
C ILE A 71 4.62 4.25 -4.01
N THR A 72 5.18 5.42 -3.73
CA THR A 72 6.27 5.98 -4.53
C THR A 72 7.57 5.24 -4.23
N PHE A 73 8.24 4.73 -5.26
CA PHE A 73 9.57 4.13 -5.13
C PHE A 73 10.61 5.17 -4.65
N GLN A 74 11.40 4.79 -3.66
CA GLN A 74 12.56 5.55 -3.21
C GLN A 74 13.73 4.58 -3.02
N ASP A 75 14.90 4.89 -3.59
CA ASP A 75 16.09 4.06 -3.39
C ASP A 75 16.73 4.39 -2.03
N VAL A 76 16.16 3.78 -0.99
CA VAL A 76 16.63 3.91 0.40
C VAL A 76 17.16 2.57 0.93
N ARG A 77 17.54 1.67 0.01
CA ARG A 77 18.07 0.34 0.34
C ARG A 77 19.30 0.48 1.25
N TYR A 78 19.44 -0.45 2.20
CA TYR A 78 20.55 -0.49 3.16
C TYR A 78 20.63 0.70 4.15
N THR A 79 19.61 1.56 4.20
CA THR A 79 19.50 2.62 5.22
C THR A 79 18.57 2.19 6.35
N GLU A 80 18.64 2.84 7.52
CA GLU A 80 17.64 2.67 8.58
C GLU A 80 16.22 3.00 8.08
N LYS A 81 16.12 4.05 7.25
CA LYS A 81 14.87 4.42 6.58
C LYS A 81 14.33 3.29 5.71
N GLY A 82 15.20 2.56 5.00
CA GLY A 82 14.81 1.38 4.24
C GLY A 82 14.22 0.27 5.12
N LYS A 83 14.78 0.03 6.31
CA LYS A 83 14.24 -0.96 7.26
C LYS A 83 12.87 -0.55 7.81
N GLU A 84 12.71 0.72 8.18
CA GLU A 84 11.42 1.28 8.63
C GLU A 84 10.36 1.15 7.54
N ARG A 85 10.73 1.48 6.30
CA ARG A 85 9.86 1.39 5.13
C ARG A 85 9.43 -0.04 4.84
N GLN A 86 10.35 -1.00 4.90
CA GLN A 86 10.03 -2.42 4.76
C GLN A 86 9.08 -2.92 5.84
N CYS A 87 9.28 -2.51 7.10
CA CYS A 87 8.36 -2.84 8.20
C CYS A 87 6.97 -2.26 7.96
N GLY A 88 6.90 -1.00 7.55
CA GLY A 88 5.66 -0.31 7.20
C GLY A 88 4.90 -0.97 6.05
N LEU A 89 5.61 -1.40 5.00
CA LEU A 89 5.04 -2.15 3.88
C LEU A 89 4.41 -3.46 4.34
N LYS A 90 5.12 -4.23 5.18
CA LYS A 90 4.59 -5.48 5.72
C LYS A 90 3.33 -5.25 6.55
N ASN A 91 3.34 -4.23 7.39
CA ASN A 91 2.17 -3.89 8.21
C ASN A 91 0.99 -3.55 7.29
N LEU A 92 1.16 -2.59 6.39
CA LEU A 92 0.11 -2.18 5.45
C LEU A 92 -0.47 -3.37 4.67
N LEU A 93 0.41 -4.21 4.10
CA LEU A 93 0.01 -5.40 3.34
C LEU A 93 -0.69 -6.44 4.24
N GLY A 94 -0.19 -6.64 5.47
CA GLY A 94 -0.80 -7.51 6.47
C GLY A 94 -2.20 -7.05 6.90
N GLY A 95 -2.40 -5.73 7.02
CA GLY A 95 -3.71 -5.16 7.33
C GLY A 95 -4.76 -5.44 6.26
N ILE A 96 -4.34 -5.55 4.99
CA ILE A 96 -5.21 -5.73 3.83
C ILE A 96 -5.18 -7.14 3.23
N SER A 97 -4.66 -8.16 3.94
CA SER A 97 -4.49 -9.51 3.37
C SER A 97 -5.78 -10.16 2.86
N ASP A 98 -6.92 -9.76 3.41
CA ASP A 98 -8.24 -10.36 3.16
C ASP A 98 -9.01 -9.67 2.03
N VAL A 99 -8.40 -8.71 1.32
CA VAL A 99 -9.05 -8.02 0.19
C VAL A 99 -9.40 -8.98 -0.93
N LYS A 100 -10.51 -8.69 -1.62
CA LYS A 100 -10.92 -9.37 -2.86
C LYS A 100 -10.40 -8.65 -4.10
N ILE A 101 -10.20 -7.35 -4.00
CA ILE A 101 -9.72 -6.48 -5.07
C ILE A 101 -8.55 -5.66 -4.54
N LEU A 102 -7.41 -5.74 -5.22
CA LEU A 102 -6.23 -4.95 -4.92
C LEU A 102 -5.85 -4.12 -6.15
N HIS A 103 -5.77 -2.80 -5.96
CA HIS A 103 -5.22 -1.86 -6.93
C HIS A 103 -3.82 -1.46 -6.48
N VAL A 104 -2.88 -1.50 -7.40
CA VAL A 104 -1.49 -1.08 -7.17
C VAL A 104 -0.99 -0.27 -8.36
N SER A 105 -0.13 0.71 -8.10
CA SER A 105 0.54 1.41 -9.19
C SER A 105 1.78 0.65 -9.68
N GLY A 106 2.26 0.96 -10.88
CA GLY A 106 3.56 0.49 -11.36
C GLY A 106 4.72 0.87 -10.42
N SER A 107 4.61 2.02 -9.74
CA SER A 107 5.56 2.45 -8.72
C SER A 107 5.51 1.56 -7.47
N THR A 108 4.31 1.14 -7.04
CA THR A 108 4.16 0.16 -5.96
C THR A 108 4.85 -1.16 -6.33
N LEU A 109 4.68 -1.65 -7.57
CA LEU A 109 5.36 -2.88 -8.03
C LEU A 109 6.89 -2.76 -7.99
N LEU A 110 7.45 -1.62 -8.39
CA LEU A 110 8.89 -1.37 -8.28
C LEU A 110 9.36 -1.38 -6.83
N THR A 111 8.58 -0.75 -5.95
CA THR A 111 8.87 -0.71 -4.51
C THR A 111 8.94 -2.12 -3.94
N LEU A 112 7.92 -2.95 -4.19
CA LEU A 112 7.89 -4.32 -3.71
C LEU A 112 9.06 -5.16 -4.24
N TYR A 113 9.45 -4.94 -5.50
CA TYR A 113 10.57 -5.62 -6.14
C TYR A 113 11.93 -5.24 -5.54
N TYR A 114 12.24 -3.95 -5.46
CA TYR A 114 13.54 -3.50 -4.99
C TYR A 114 13.73 -3.64 -3.48
N GLU A 115 12.65 -3.66 -2.71
CA GLU A 115 12.70 -3.89 -1.26
C GLU A 115 12.60 -5.37 -0.87
N ASP A 116 12.54 -6.27 -1.85
CA ASP A 116 12.45 -7.73 -1.69
C ASP A 116 11.34 -8.18 -0.72
N ILE A 117 10.21 -7.47 -0.75
CA ILE A 117 9.09 -7.67 0.19
C ILE A 117 8.31 -8.96 -0.12
N PHE A 118 8.37 -9.47 -1.35
CA PHE A 118 7.61 -10.65 -1.77
C PHE A 118 7.85 -11.90 -0.93
N THR A 119 9.05 -12.08 -0.37
CA THR A 119 9.39 -13.23 0.50
C THR A 119 8.75 -13.14 1.89
N GLN A 120 8.24 -11.97 2.25
CA GLN A 120 7.75 -11.63 3.59
C GLN A 120 6.33 -11.05 3.54
N MET A 121 5.66 -11.14 2.39
CA MET A 121 4.27 -10.72 2.23
C MET A 121 3.32 -11.71 2.89
N PRO A 122 2.19 -11.23 3.44
CA PRO A 122 1.08 -12.12 3.79
C PRO A 122 0.54 -12.79 2.53
N THR A 123 -0.03 -13.98 2.69
CA THR A 123 -0.76 -14.63 1.60
C THR A 123 -2.13 -13.98 1.42
N PHE A 124 -2.43 -13.56 0.20
CA PHE A 124 -3.72 -12.98 -0.16
C PHE A 124 -4.68 -14.08 -0.62
N HIS A 125 -5.27 -14.82 0.32
CA HIS A 125 -6.12 -15.97 0.01
C HIS A 125 -7.44 -15.57 -0.67
N ASP A 126 -8.00 -14.42 -0.33
CA ASP A 126 -9.31 -13.98 -0.84
C ASP A 126 -9.23 -13.09 -2.09
N LEU A 127 -8.01 -12.72 -2.50
CA LEU A 127 -7.81 -11.84 -3.65
C LEU A 127 -8.20 -12.53 -4.95
N ARG A 128 -9.22 -11.98 -5.61
CA ARG A 128 -9.74 -12.45 -6.91
C ARG A 128 -9.29 -11.56 -8.06
N ARG A 129 -9.09 -10.27 -7.81
CA ARG A 129 -8.77 -9.30 -8.85
C ARG A 129 -7.60 -8.41 -8.45
N LEU A 130 -6.57 -8.41 -9.29
CA LEU A 130 -5.47 -7.46 -9.24
C LEU A 130 -5.65 -6.41 -10.33
N VAL A 131 -5.58 -5.14 -9.98
CA VAL A 131 -5.61 -4.01 -10.91
C VAL A 131 -4.28 -3.27 -10.81
N VAL A 132 -3.64 -3.04 -11.95
CA VAL A 132 -2.35 -2.35 -12.01
C VAL A 132 -2.49 -1.06 -12.81
N SER A 133 -2.36 0.08 -12.13
CA SER A 133 -2.51 1.42 -12.72
C SER A 133 -1.14 2.02 -13.04
N SER A 134 -0.65 1.85 -14.27
CA SER A 134 0.52 2.57 -14.85
C SER A 134 0.84 2.05 -16.24
N GLU A 135 1.55 2.85 -17.05
CA GLU A 135 2.43 2.30 -18.07
C GLU A 135 3.52 1.46 -17.41
N LEU A 136 3.55 0.16 -17.71
CA LEU A 136 4.53 -0.77 -17.15
C LEU A 136 5.85 -0.71 -17.91
N ARG A 137 6.94 -0.45 -17.18
CA ARG A 137 8.32 -0.59 -17.66
C ARG A 137 8.85 -2.00 -17.36
N LEU A 138 9.95 -2.41 -17.99
CA LEU A 138 10.52 -3.76 -17.85
C LEU A 138 10.66 -4.21 -16.37
N SER A 139 11.17 -3.35 -15.50
CA SER A 139 11.33 -3.65 -14.06
C SER A 139 9.99 -3.81 -13.33
N MET A 140 8.94 -3.11 -13.76
CA MET A 140 7.59 -3.26 -13.21
C MET A 140 6.96 -4.59 -13.60
N TYR A 141 7.25 -5.10 -14.81
CA TYR A 141 6.81 -6.44 -15.23
C TYR A 141 7.43 -7.53 -14.38
N VAL A 142 8.71 -7.42 -14.03
CA VAL A 142 9.36 -8.39 -13.12
C VAL A 142 8.69 -8.35 -11.74
N GLY A 143 8.41 -7.15 -11.21
CA GLY A 143 7.65 -6.99 -9.97
C GLY A 143 6.25 -7.61 -10.04
N LEU A 144 5.52 -7.39 -11.14
CA LEU A 144 4.20 -7.99 -11.37
C LEU A 144 4.27 -9.52 -11.41
N LEU A 145 5.21 -10.10 -12.16
CA LEU A 145 5.36 -11.55 -12.24
C LEU A 145 5.68 -12.15 -10.87
N ARG A 146 6.57 -11.53 -10.10
CA ARG A 146 6.86 -11.97 -8.73
C ARG A 146 5.65 -11.87 -7.81
N LEU A 147 4.86 -10.81 -7.93
CA LEU A 147 3.62 -10.67 -7.20
C LEU A 147 2.64 -11.79 -7.57
N LEU A 148 2.43 -12.07 -8.86
CA LEU A 148 1.50 -13.12 -9.29
C LEU A 148 1.90 -14.52 -8.82
N LEU A 149 3.20 -14.80 -8.66
CA LEU A 149 3.67 -16.08 -8.13
C LEU A 149 3.26 -16.35 -6.68
N ILE A 150 2.92 -15.31 -5.91
CA ILE A 150 2.54 -15.42 -4.49
C ILE A 150 1.03 -15.19 -4.26
N LEU A 151 0.24 -15.04 -5.32
CA LEU A 151 -1.20 -14.79 -5.26
C LEU A 151 -1.98 -16.04 -5.70
N PRO A 152 -2.40 -16.93 -4.78
CA PRO A 152 -2.83 -18.29 -5.13
C PRO A 152 -4.19 -18.36 -5.84
N ASN A 153 -5.07 -17.38 -5.63
CA ASN A 153 -6.48 -17.44 -6.05
C ASN A 153 -6.90 -16.29 -6.98
N VAL A 154 -5.94 -15.58 -7.58
CA VAL A 154 -6.26 -14.48 -8.50
C VAL A 154 -6.89 -15.03 -9.77
N GLU A 155 -8.07 -14.52 -10.09
CA GLU A 155 -8.86 -14.90 -11.26
C GLU A 155 -8.74 -13.87 -12.39
N SER A 156 -8.46 -12.61 -12.05
CA SER A 156 -8.39 -11.51 -13.02
C SER A 156 -7.23 -10.57 -12.72
N VAL A 157 -6.45 -10.27 -13.75
CA VAL A 157 -5.41 -9.23 -13.74
C VAL A 157 -5.78 -8.19 -14.78
N VAL A 158 -5.94 -6.94 -14.36
CA VAL A 158 -6.27 -5.83 -15.24
C VAL A 158 -5.12 -4.83 -15.22
N ILE A 159 -4.56 -4.53 -16.38
CA ILE A 159 -3.52 -3.52 -16.53
C ILE A 159 -4.19 -2.30 -17.19
N THR A 160 -4.30 -1.20 -16.45
CA THR A 160 -4.88 0.03 -16.95
C THR A 160 -3.77 1.04 -17.25
N GLN A 161 -3.84 1.64 -18.44
CA GLN A 161 -3.07 2.84 -18.70
C GLN A 161 -3.75 3.98 -17.94
N ALA A 162 -2.97 4.72 -17.13
CA ALA A 162 -3.50 5.90 -16.47
C ALA A 162 -3.93 6.90 -17.55
N SER A 163 -5.23 7.09 -17.75
CA SER A 163 -5.72 8.17 -18.61
C SER A 163 -5.49 9.50 -17.88
N PRO A 164 -4.96 10.54 -18.55
CA PRO A 164 -4.82 11.86 -17.95
C PRO A 164 -6.18 12.59 -17.96
N SER A 165 -7.22 12.05 -17.31
CA SER A 165 -8.48 12.79 -17.05
C SER A 165 -9.51 11.95 -16.29
N SER A 166 -9.50 12.05 -14.96
CA SER A 166 -10.72 11.96 -14.14
C SER A 166 -10.65 12.95 -12.97
N LEU A 167 -10.11 14.15 -13.23
CA LEU A 167 -10.45 15.35 -12.47
C LEU A 167 -11.74 15.93 -13.06
N SER A 168 -12.85 15.26 -12.79
CA SER A 168 -14.18 15.84 -12.84
C SER A 168 -15.10 14.99 -11.97
N SER A 169 -15.14 15.33 -10.69
CA SER A 169 -16.29 15.05 -9.85
C SER A 169 -17.24 16.26 -9.91
N PRO A 170 -18.55 16.06 -9.68
CA PRO A 170 -19.60 17.06 -9.88
C PRO A 170 -19.46 18.31 -9.00
#